data_AF-A0A0A6RX91-F1
#
_entry.id   AF-A0A0A6RX91-F1
#
_cell.length_a   1.000
_cell.length_b   1.000
_cell.length_c   1.000
_cell.angle_alpha   90.00
_cell.angle_beta   90.00
_cell.angle_gamma   90.00
#
_symmetry.space_group_name_H-M   'P 1'
#
loop_
_entity.id
_entity.type
_entity.pdbx_description
1 polymer ?
#
loop_
_entity_poly.entity_id
_entity_poly.type
_entity_poly.pdbx_seq_one_letter_code
_entity_poly.pdbx_strand_id
1 'polypeptide(L)' 'MSGSSGRQRAQAIVIKEYDIKIPPLDIIKKLNHQLEAFIPKLKQNATQIQTLTQLRDTLLPKLMSGEVRVKL' A
#
# COMPACT_ATOMS: atom_id res chain seq x y z
N MET A 1 13.52 -18.28 -24.85
CA MET A 1 14.28 -17.36 -23.97
C MET A 1 13.65 -15.98 -24.09
N SER A 2 12.70 -15.63 -23.22
CA SER A 2 12.03 -14.33 -23.26
C SER A 2 12.62 -13.40 -22.21
N GLY A 3 13.57 -12.56 -22.62
CA GLY A 3 14.15 -11.54 -21.75
C GLY A 3 15.35 -10.83 -22.36
N SER A 4 15.12 -9.91 -23.29
CA SER A 4 16.01 -8.77 -23.52
C SER A 4 15.16 -7.60 -24.01
N SER A 5 14.83 -6.68 -23.09
CA SER A 5 14.58 -5.25 -23.32
C SER A 5 13.61 -4.66 -22.29
N GLY A 6 14.09 -3.62 -21.59
CA GLY A 6 13.44 -2.44 -20.99
C GLY A 6 12.13 -2.53 -20.17
N ARG A 7 11.21 -3.44 -20.49
CA ARG A 7 9.92 -3.61 -19.79
C ARG A 7 9.68 -5.09 -19.54
N GLN A 8 10.10 -5.57 -18.38
CA GLN A 8 9.68 -6.88 -17.88
C GLN A 8 8.18 -6.85 -17.56
N ARG A 9 7.38 -7.19 -18.56
CA ARG A 9 5.95 -7.45 -18.38
C ARG A 9 5.76 -8.96 -18.29
N ALA A 10 5.04 -9.40 -17.26
CA ALA A 10 4.56 -10.77 -17.23
C ALA A 10 3.61 -10.97 -18.42
N GLN A 11 3.95 -11.90 -19.30
CA GLN A 11 3.14 -12.21 -20.47
C GLN A 11 1.90 -12.98 -20.02
N ALA A 12 0.71 -12.58 -20.48
CA ALA A 12 -0.56 -13.20 -20.06
C ALA A 12 -0.59 -14.71 -20.30
N ILE A 13 0.05 -15.18 -21.37
CA ILE A 13 0.20 -16.60 -21.72
C ILE A 13 0.97 -17.34 -20.62
N VAL A 14 2.11 -16.78 -20.19
CA VAL A 14 2.95 -17.35 -19.13
C VAL A 14 2.21 -17.42 -17.79
N ILE A 15 1.41 -16.40 -17.45
CA ILE A 15 0.60 -16.41 -16.22
C ILE A 15 -0.48 -17.50 -16.28
N LYS A 16 -1.11 -17.68 -17.45
CA LYS A 16 -2.18 -18.66 -17.64
C LYS A 16 -1.69 -20.10 -17.54
N GLU A 17 -0.46 -20.35 -17.97
CA GLU A 17 0.17 -21.68 -17.98
C GLU A 17 0.94 -21.99 -16.69
N TYR A 18 1.05 -21.03 -15.77
CA TYR A 18 1.79 -21.22 -14.53
C TYR A 18 1.01 -22.14 -13.57
N ASP A 19 1.61 -23.28 -13.23
CA ASP A 19 1.02 -24.24 -12.31
C ASP A 19 1.12 -23.74 -10.85
N ILE A 20 -0.02 -23.73 -10.16
CA ILE A 20 -0.14 -23.24 -8.78
C ILE A 20 -0.78 -24.34 -7.94
N LYS A 21 -0.10 -24.70 -6.84
CA LYS A 21 -0.67 -25.58 -5.82
C LYS A 21 -1.73 -24.82 -5.03
N ILE A 22 -2.98 -25.20 -5.21
CA ILE A 22 -4.11 -24.61 -4.49
C ILE A 22 -4.30 -25.40 -3.17
N PRO A 23 -4.14 -24.78 -1.99
CA PRO A 23 -4.38 -25.44 -0.72
C PRO A 23 -5.89 -25.65 -0.47
N PRO A 24 -6.27 -26.54 0.46
CA PRO A 24 -7.66 -26.74 0.86
C PRO A 24 -8.35 -25.41 1.27
N LEU A 25 -9.63 -25.29 0.91
CA LEU A 25 -10.43 -24.09 1.16
C LEU A 25 -10.46 -23.66 2.63
N ASP A 26 -10.43 -24.61 3.56
CA ASP A 26 -10.47 -24.31 4.99
C ASP A 26 -9.21 -23.58 5.48
N ILE A 27 -8.05 -23.90 4.91
CA ILE A 27 -6.80 -23.21 5.22
C ILE A 27 -6.84 -21.78 4.67
N ILE A 28 -7.34 -21.62 3.44
CA ILE A 28 -7.52 -20.30 2.81
C ILE A 28 -8.45 -19.43 3.66
N LYS A 29 -9.57 -19.96 4.11
CA LYS A 29 -10.53 -19.23 4.97
C LYS A 29 -9.91 -18.82 6.30
N LYS A 30 -9.19 -19.72 6.98
CA LYS A 30 -8.51 -19.43 8.25
C LYS A 30 -7.49 -18.30 8.08
N LEU A 31 -6.67 -18.37 7.04
CA LEU A 31 -5.68 -17.34 6.74
C LEU A 31 -6.35 -15.99 6.41
N ASN A 32 -7.38 -16.01 5.55
CA ASN A 32 -8.12 -14.78 5.22
C ASN A 32 -8.73 -14.14 6.46
N HIS A 33 -9.32 -14.93 7.36
CA HIS A 33 -9.89 -14.41 8.60
C HIS A 33 -8.83 -13.81 9.53
N GLN A 34 -7.66 -14.44 9.64
CA GLN A 34 -6.53 -13.88 10.41
C GLN A 34 -6.02 -12.57 9.82
N LEU A 35 -6.03 -12.43 8.49
CA LEU A 35 -5.51 -11.26 7.79
C LEU A 35 -6.55 -10.15 7.58
N GLU A 36 -7.83 -10.44 7.77
CA GLU A 36 -8.96 -9.56 7.48
C GLU A 36 -8.82 -8.18 8.16
N ALA A 37 -8.37 -8.16 9.40
CA ALA A 37 -8.19 -6.93 10.18
C ALA A 37 -7.01 -6.06 9.71
N PHE A 38 -6.03 -6.62 8.99
CA PHE A 38 -4.84 -5.88 8.57
C PHE A 38 -5.11 -4.97 7.37
N ILE A 39 -5.93 -5.41 6.42
CA ILE A 39 -6.28 -4.64 5.23
C ILE A 39 -6.85 -3.24 5.58
N PRO A 40 -7.89 -3.11 6.44
CA PRO A 40 -8.42 -1.80 6.80
C PRO A 40 -7.39 -0.96 7.57
N LYS A 41 -6.59 -1.57 8.45
CA LYS A 41 -5.55 -0.87 9.20
C LYS A 41 -4.45 -0.32 8.28
N LEU A 42 -4.01 -1.10 7.29
CA LEU A 42 -3.04 -0.65 6.28
C LEU A 42 -3.57 0.56 5.52
N LYS A 43 -4.84 0.50 5.08
CA LYS A 43 -5.48 1.63 4.39
C LYS A 43 -5.59 2.87 5.27
N GLN A 44 -6.04 2.71 6.51
CA GLN A 44 -6.16 3.81 7.47
C GLN A 44 -4.81 4.46 7.75
N ASN A 45 -3.77 3.68 8.01
CA ASN A 45 -2.43 4.19 8.24
C ASN A 45 -1.89 4.94 7.02
N ALA A 46 -2.09 4.42 5.81
CA ALA A 46 -1.68 5.10 4.59
C ALA A 46 -2.38 6.47 4.44
N THR A 47 -3.68 6.53 4.68
CA THR A 47 -4.44 7.78 4.67
C THR A 47 -3.96 8.75 5.76
N GLN A 48 -3.73 8.28 6.98
CA GLN A 48 -3.21 9.11 8.07
C GLN A 48 -1.83 9.69 7.75
N ILE A 49 -0.92 8.87 7.23
CA ILE A 49 0.41 9.32 6.80
C ILE A 49 0.28 10.41 5.73
N GLN A 50 -0.58 10.21 4.73
CA GLN A 50 -0.82 11.21 3.70
C GLN A 50 -1.34 12.53 4.29
N THR A 51 -2.36 12.46 5.15
CA THR A 51 -2.95 13.64 5.80
C THR A 51 -1.94 14.37 6.68
N LEU A 52 -1.18 13.66 7.51
CA LEU A 52 -0.18 14.26 8.39
C LEU A 52 0.98 14.89 7.60
N THR A 53 1.40 14.24 6.51
CA THR A 53 2.43 14.76 5.61
C THR A 53 1.97 16.06 4.97
N GLN A 54 0.76 16.08 4.41
CA GLN A 54 0.17 17.29 3.81
C GLN A 54 -0.02 18.40 4.86
N LEU A 55 -0.48 18.06 6.06
CA LEU A 55 -0.63 19.02 7.14
C LEU A 55 0.71 19.62 7.55
N ARG A 56 1.75 18.81 7.71
CA ARG A 56 3.13 19.26 7.99
C ARG A 56 3.61 20.21 6.89
N ASP A 57 3.49 19.81 5.63
CA ASP A 57 4.00 20.59 4.50
C ASP A 57 3.22 21.90 4.30
N THR A 58 1.96 21.93 4.75
CA THR A 58 1.13 23.15 4.75
C THR A 58 1.45 24.07 5.94
N LEU A 59 1.61 23.50 7.14
CA LEU A 59 1.80 24.27 8.36
C LEU A 59 3.22 24.78 8.54
N LEU A 60 4.24 24.00 8.14
CA LEU A 60 5.64 24.36 8.35
C LEU A 60 5.98 25.72 7.72
N PRO A 61 5.64 26.01 6.44
CA PRO A 61 5.89 27.33 5.85
C PRO A 61 5.16 28.46 6.59
N LYS A 62 3.91 28.24 7.02
CA LYS A 62 3.09 29.24 7.71
C LYS A 62 3.58 29.55 9.13
N LEU A 63 4.11 28.54 9.82
CA LEU A 63 4.76 28.70 11.13
C LEU A 63 6.06 29.50 10.98
N MET A 64 6.86 29.17 9.96
CA MET A 64 8.13 29.85 9.66
C MET A 64 7.93 31.29 9.18
N SER A 65 6.93 31.55 8.32
CA SER A 65 6.67 32.89 7.75
C SER A 65 6.10 33.86 8.78
N GLY A 66 5.37 33.33 9.75
CA GLY A 66 4.82 34.13 10.81
C GLY A 66 3.30 34.19 10.86
N GLU A 67 2.67 33.70 9.80
CA GLU A 67 1.23 33.73 9.59
C GLU A 67 0.45 32.94 10.64
N VAL A 68 1.04 31.85 11.16
CA VAL A 68 0.46 31.04 12.23
C VAL A 68 1.39 31.07 13.45
N ARG A 69 0.80 31.18 14.64
CA ARG A 69 1.49 31.25 15.93
C ARG A 69 0.91 30.23 16.90
N VAL A 70 1.76 29.57 17.67
CA VAL A 70 1.36 28.65 18.73
C VAL A 70 1.27 29.45 20.03
N LYS A 71 0.12 29.42 20.71
CA LYS A 71 -0.01 29.95 22.07
C LYS A 71 0.58 28.91 23.04
N LEU A 72 1.42 29.38 23.94
CA LEU A 72 1.91 28.60 25.09
C LEU A 72 0.85 28.57 26.19
#